data_AF-A0A3D0T0N4-F1
#
_entry.id   AF-A0A3D0T0N4-F1
#
_cell.length_a   1.000
_cell.length_b   1.000
_cell.length_c   1.000
_cell.angle_alpha   90.00
_cell.angle_beta   90.00
_cell.angle_gamma   90.00
#
_symmetry.space_group_name_H-M   'P 1'
#
loop_
_entity.id
_entity.type
_entity.pdbx_description
1 polymer ?
#
loop_
_entity_poly.entity_id
_entity_poly.type
_entity_poly.pdbx_seq_one_letter_code
_entity_poly.pdbx_strand_id
1 'polypeptide(L)'
;NHGEKGNVITDVLGVLGLRDELSVSGNSVNVSYSFAALELKRWLNQFPIDALQAELDAYLQAASAGAGRYRLLDDETLAAYKQQLANVTAKFQRLLPEQDWQLVTEALNNVAALPYYQQGVHESEIAGLVCQLRRDKPMLFRSLSVIVDSAEQPDYDASLKSLFELSRGARWFAALPLFFKRKLGEVRQKRHVSAHKSTLQPPASLNNAVKVTNADIIPQLSGSTPARLRGGVRAKELPEFAHQFRYQQINLQQSAAVCATETEVLAEQPEVTHLKKGHYYYGGPAFGNFVHFIAESIHRLAALSGAKQQANISKVLILPQLRRRLRKLTKPLLPPNFYEILAYLGVDKSQVVLVDKPQRVENLWIAPQQSLFRTRSQISADYRQFLLQCERRAGIEPDNQLPAKIYVSRTPFLLRGSFAGERYVEQFFARQGYTIFQPEQHSLHEQLCYYKSAKEIVLAEGAALHVMELLGDIPARITVLQRRNNSDYLFGPLLAARCKNVDFFATLKVLPSLFVVKGHKSAAHGSALSVLHAEALRKHLVQRLGLDGFDVDEFLATVQQDIAAYLHAYASTLRANRDIKQLPDEYIKKVEELEPDFTGEMPVNWQLD
;
A
#
# COMPACT_ATOMS: atom_id res chain seq x y z
N ASN A 1 -18.12 34.04 17.24
CA ASN A 1 -18.61 34.16 15.83
C ASN A 1 -17.81 33.38 14.78
N HIS A 2 -17.34 32.14 15.01
CA HIS A 2 -16.58 31.43 13.96
C HIS A 2 -17.01 30.00 13.63
N GLY A 3 -18.10 29.48 14.19
CA GLY A 3 -18.61 28.14 13.82
C GLY A 3 -19.46 28.06 12.54
N GLU A 4 -19.68 29.18 11.83
CA GLU A 4 -20.64 29.22 10.71
C GLU A 4 -20.06 28.83 9.34
N LYS A 5 -18.75 28.61 9.21
CA LYS A 5 -18.13 28.26 7.90
C LYS A 5 -17.58 26.84 7.79
N GLY A 6 -18.02 25.94 8.67
CA GLY A 6 -18.00 24.49 8.43
C GLY A 6 -16.65 23.93 7.99
N ASN A 7 -15.53 24.42 8.51
CA ASN A 7 -14.21 23.87 8.24
C ASN A 7 -13.39 23.80 9.53
N VAL A 8 -13.38 22.61 10.13
CA VAL A 8 -12.65 22.29 11.37
C VAL A 8 -11.17 22.70 11.28
N ILE A 9 -10.56 22.64 10.09
CA ILE A 9 -9.16 23.04 9.91
C ILE A 9 -9.03 24.56 10.05
N THR A 10 -9.94 25.34 9.48
CA THR A 10 -9.94 26.81 9.59
C THR A 10 -10.22 27.26 11.03
N ASP A 11 -11.04 26.51 11.75
CA ASP A 11 -11.35 26.77 13.16
C ASP A 11 -10.14 26.47 14.05
N VAL A 12 -9.49 25.31 13.85
CA VAL A 12 -8.25 24.94 14.57
C VAL A 12 -7.11 25.90 14.25
N LEU A 13 -6.91 26.29 12.99
CA LEU A 13 -5.90 27.30 12.64
C LEU A 13 -6.21 28.66 13.26
N GLY A 14 -7.48 28.98 13.46
CA GLY A 14 -7.92 30.16 14.22
C GLY A 14 -7.49 30.11 15.67
N VAL A 15 -7.73 28.99 16.33
CA VAL A 15 -7.32 28.77 17.74
C VAL A 15 -5.79 28.81 17.88
N LEU A 16 -5.06 28.31 16.89
CA LEU A 16 -3.58 28.28 16.92
C LEU A 16 -2.93 29.61 16.49
N GLY A 17 -3.69 30.64 16.12
CA GLY A 17 -3.14 31.92 15.65
C GLY A 17 -2.47 31.86 14.26
N LEU A 18 -2.69 30.79 13.50
CA LEU A 18 -2.03 30.51 12.21
C LEU A 18 -2.89 30.90 11.00
N ARG A 19 -3.89 31.77 11.19
CA ARG A 19 -4.88 32.11 10.15
C ARG A 19 -4.26 32.76 8.91
N ASP A 20 -3.20 33.54 9.09
CA ASP A 20 -2.60 34.34 8.00
C ASP A 20 -1.43 33.61 7.30
N GLU A 21 -0.97 32.48 7.84
CA GLU A 21 0.16 31.70 7.29
C GLU A 21 -0.29 30.56 6.36
N LEU A 22 -1.54 30.12 6.49
CA LEU A 22 -2.04 28.91 5.80
C LEU A 22 -3.37 29.15 5.11
N SER A 23 -3.33 29.24 3.77
CA SER A 23 -4.52 29.24 2.92
C SER A 23 -5.20 27.87 2.91
N VAL A 24 -6.33 27.75 3.62
CA VAL A 24 -7.18 26.55 3.55
C VAL A 24 -8.27 26.74 2.51
N SER A 25 -8.19 26.01 1.40
CA SER A 25 -9.29 25.92 0.44
C SER A 25 -10.51 25.26 1.13
N GLY A 26 -11.62 26.00 1.23
CA GLY A 26 -12.86 25.51 1.83
C GLY A 26 -13.39 24.27 1.10
N ASN A 27 -13.09 23.09 1.65
CA ASN A 27 -13.73 21.85 1.24
C ASN A 27 -15.00 21.69 2.06
N SER A 28 -16.13 21.43 1.40
CA SER A 28 -17.40 21.13 2.04
C SER A 28 -17.22 19.97 3.03
N VAL A 29 -17.43 20.26 4.31
CA VAL A 29 -17.58 19.21 5.33
C VAL A 29 -18.87 18.42 5.03
N ASN A 30 -18.81 17.11 5.20
CA ASN A 30 -20.00 16.25 5.08
C ASN A 30 -21.07 16.78 6.02
N VAL A 31 -22.22 17.15 5.47
CA VAL A 31 -23.38 17.59 6.25
C VAL A 31 -23.83 16.43 7.14
N SER A 32 -24.19 16.75 8.39
CA SER A 32 -24.75 15.74 9.31
C SER A 32 -25.98 15.11 8.69
N TYR A 33 -26.14 13.80 8.87
CA TYR A 33 -27.39 13.11 8.52
C TYR A 33 -28.53 13.65 9.38
N SER A 34 -29.74 13.66 8.84
CA SER A 34 -30.95 13.64 9.66
C SER A 34 -30.99 12.32 10.42
N PHE A 35 -31.72 12.28 11.53
CA PHE A 35 -31.78 11.09 12.36
C PHE A 35 -32.32 9.87 11.59
N ALA A 36 -33.39 10.03 10.81
CA ALA A 36 -33.92 8.98 9.93
C ALA A 36 -32.90 8.50 8.86
N ALA A 37 -32.11 9.42 8.28
CA ALA A 37 -31.08 9.05 7.31
C ALA A 37 -29.92 8.29 7.96
N LEU A 38 -29.57 8.63 9.21
CA LEU A 38 -28.58 7.90 9.98
C LEU A 38 -29.06 6.47 10.30
N GLU A 39 -30.31 6.31 10.77
CA GLU A 39 -30.86 4.98 11.09
C GLU A 39 -31.04 4.11 9.85
N LEU A 40 -31.50 4.68 8.72
CA LEU A 40 -31.54 3.97 7.43
C LEU A 40 -30.13 3.55 6.97
N LYS A 41 -29.13 4.42 7.11
CA LYS A 41 -27.73 4.08 6.79
C LYS A 41 -27.21 2.96 7.69
N ARG A 42 -27.49 3.00 8.99
CA ARG A 42 -27.08 1.96 9.95
C ARG A 42 -27.68 0.62 9.58
N TRP A 43 -28.97 0.60 9.26
CA TRP A 43 -29.66 -0.60 8.81
C TRP A 43 -29.06 -1.13 7.50
N LEU A 44 -28.89 -0.28 6.48
CA LEU A 44 -28.32 -0.67 5.19
C LEU A 44 -26.86 -1.12 5.25
N ASN A 45 -26.05 -0.63 6.20
CA ASN A 45 -24.66 -1.05 6.40
C ASN A 45 -24.52 -2.49 6.93
N GLN A 46 -25.62 -3.14 7.33
CA GLN A 46 -25.62 -4.56 7.68
C GLN A 46 -25.56 -5.47 6.44
N PHE A 47 -25.79 -4.90 5.25
CA PHE A 47 -25.76 -5.60 3.97
C PHE A 47 -24.47 -5.30 3.18
N PRO A 48 -24.06 -6.17 2.23
CA PRO A 48 -22.85 -5.97 1.42
C PRO A 48 -23.04 -4.89 0.33
N ILE A 49 -23.15 -3.61 0.75
CA ILE A 49 -23.44 -2.45 -0.11
C ILE A 49 -22.21 -1.57 -0.42
N ASP A 50 -20.98 -2.08 -0.24
CA ASP A 50 -19.73 -1.32 -0.41
C ASP A 50 -19.65 -0.55 -1.75
N ALA A 51 -20.16 -1.16 -2.82
CA ALA A 51 -20.18 -0.57 -4.16
C ALA A 51 -21.20 0.59 -4.31
N LEU A 52 -22.20 0.66 -3.44
CA LEU A 52 -23.28 1.65 -3.45
C LEU A 52 -23.12 2.72 -2.36
N GLN A 53 -22.21 2.52 -1.40
CA GLN A 53 -22.10 3.32 -0.19
C GLN A 53 -21.84 4.80 -0.45
N ALA A 54 -20.96 5.12 -1.40
CA ALA A 54 -20.66 6.51 -1.75
C ALA A 54 -21.85 7.24 -2.38
N GLU A 55 -22.68 6.55 -3.18
CA GLU A 55 -23.87 7.13 -3.79
C GLU A 55 -25.00 7.28 -2.77
N LEU A 56 -25.19 6.25 -1.92
CA LEU A 56 -26.13 6.28 -0.80
C LEU A 56 -25.80 7.42 0.16
N ASP A 57 -24.53 7.59 0.54
CA ASP A 57 -24.10 8.65 1.46
C ASP A 57 -24.36 10.04 0.90
N ALA A 58 -24.03 10.26 -0.38
CA ALA A 58 -24.29 11.53 -1.02
C ALA A 58 -25.79 11.86 -1.09
N TYR A 59 -26.63 10.84 -1.36
CA TYR A 59 -28.08 11.00 -1.39
C TYR A 59 -28.63 11.30 0.01
N LEU A 60 -28.28 10.50 1.00
CA LEU A 60 -28.76 10.64 2.37
C LEU A 60 -28.35 11.99 2.98
N GLN A 61 -27.12 12.45 2.73
CA GLN A 61 -26.67 13.78 3.16
C GLN A 61 -27.41 14.92 2.46
N ALA A 62 -27.71 14.79 1.17
CA ALA A 62 -28.51 15.77 0.44
C ALA A 62 -29.97 15.80 0.95
N ALA A 63 -30.56 14.63 1.22
CA ALA A 63 -31.90 14.50 1.80
C ALA A 63 -31.97 15.00 3.26
N SER A 64 -30.82 15.14 3.92
CA SER A 64 -30.69 15.68 5.28
C SER A 64 -30.53 17.20 5.31
N ALA A 65 -30.50 17.87 4.16
CA ALA A 65 -30.34 19.31 4.09
C ALA A 65 -31.51 20.04 4.79
N GLY A 66 -31.19 20.91 5.75
CA GLY A 66 -32.18 21.63 6.54
C GLY A 66 -32.76 20.85 7.74
N ALA A 67 -32.32 19.62 7.98
CA ALA A 67 -32.72 18.87 9.17
C ALA A 67 -32.14 19.50 10.45
N GLY A 68 -32.92 19.45 11.53
CA GLY A 68 -32.49 19.91 12.86
C GLY A 68 -31.30 19.10 13.40
N ARG A 69 -30.43 19.75 14.18
CA ARG A 69 -29.36 19.07 14.91
C ARG A 69 -29.93 18.25 16.06
N TYR A 70 -29.26 17.17 16.40
CA TYR A 70 -29.65 16.27 17.49
C TYR A 70 -28.42 15.67 18.17
N ARG A 71 -28.64 15.01 19.30
CA ARG A 71 -27.65 14.18 19.99
C ARG A 71 -28.12 12.74 20.13
N LEU A 72 -27.16 11.82 20.12
CA LEU A 72 -27.35 10.39 20.34
C LEU A 72 -26.87 9.92 21.70
N LEU A 73 -26.21 10.81 22.44
CA LEU A 73 -25.76 10.56 23.80
C LEU A 73 -26.92 10.91 24.72
N ASP A 74 -27.34 9.97 25.56
CA ASP A 74 -28.26 10.23 26.67
C ASP A 74 -27.63 11.16 27.72
N ASP A 75 -28.44 11.62 28.67
CA ASP A 75 -28.01 12.59 29.68
C ASP A 75 -26.95 12.04 30.62
N GLU A 76 -27.03 10.76 30.96
CA GLU A 76 -26.09 10.07 31.85
C GLU A 76 -24.70 9.96 31.20
N THR A 77 -24.66 9.47 29.95
CA THR A 77 -23.45 9.35 29.15
C THR A 77 -22.84 10.73 28.87
N LEU A 78 -23.67 11.73 28.55
CA LEU A 78 -23.20 13.09 28.34
C LEU A 78 -22.61 13.70 29.62
N ALA A 79 -23.22 13.46 30.77
CA ALA A 79 -22.69 13.90 32.07
C ALA A 79 -21.34 13.24 32.38
N ALA A 80 -21.17 11.94 32.10
CA ALA A 80 -19.90 11.25 32.25
C ALA A 80 -18.80 11.87 31.35
N TYR A 81 -19.11 12.20 30.09
CA TYR A 81 -18.18 12.90 29.20
C TYR A 81 -17.86 14.32 29.68
N LYS A 82 -18.85 15.07 30.20
CA LYS A 82 -18.62 16.40 30.80
C LYS A 82 -17.66 16.30 31.99
N GLN A 83 -17.79 15.28 32.83
CA GLN A 83 -16.90 15.05 33.97
C GLN A 83 -15.48 14.66 33.54
N GLN A 84 -15.35 13.78 32.54
CA GLN A 84 -14.04 13.45 31.95
C GLN A 84 -13.36 14.69 31.35
N LEU A 85 -14.12 15.52 30.63
CA LEU A 85 -13.57 16.74 30.05
C LEU A 85 -13.19 17.76 31.13
N ALA A 86 -13.94 17.89 32.22
CA ALA A 86 -13.56 18.72 33.36
C ALA A 86 -12.21 18.28 33.96
N ASN A 87 -11.99 16.98 34.10
CA ASN A 87 -10.72 16.42 34.59
C ASN A 87 -9.55 16.68 33.63
N VAL A 88 -9.79 16.65 32.32
CA VAL A 88 -8.80 17.02 31.29
C VAL A 88 -8.54 18.53 31.34
N THR A 89 -9.59 19.34 31.44
CA THR A 89 -9.52 20.80 31.49
C THR A 89 -8.63 21.28 32.65
N ALA A 90 -8.74 20.67 33.83
CA ALA A 90 -7.87 20.97 34.97
C ALA A 90 -6.37 20.75 34.68
N LYS A 91 -6.02 19.79 33.80
CA LYS A 91 -4.63 19.53 33.39
C LYS A 91 -4.12 20.53 32.35
N PHE A 92 -5.01 21.07 31.52
CA PHE A 92 -4.69 21.98 30.41
C PHE A 92 -4.99 23.46 30.73
N GLN A 93 -5.46 23.76 31.94
CA GLN A 93 -5.82 25.12 32.39
C GLN A 93 -4.65 26.12 32.29
N ARG A 94 -3.41 25.64 32.32
CA ARG A 94 -2.19 26.48 32.15
C ARG A 94 -1.84 26.77 30.69
N LEU A 95 -2.47 26.10 29.73
CA LEU A 95 -2.13 26.15 28.30
C LEU A 95 -3.08 26.99 27.46
N LEU A 96 -4.27 27.30 27.98
CA LEU A 96 -5.28 28.11 27.28
C LEU A 96 -5.85 29.20 28.21
N PRO A 97 -6.06 30.44 27.71
CA PRO A 97 -6.77 31.49 28.42
C PRO A 97 -8.18 31.08 28.88
N GLU A 98 -8.66 31.68 29.97
CA GLU A 98 -9.99 31.39 30.55
C GLU A 98 -11.15 31.60 29.56
N GLN A 99 -11.00 32.56 28.64
CA GLN A 99 -11.98 32.85 27.58
C GLN A 99 -12.15 31.69 26.58
N ASP A 100 -11.09 30.93 26.30
CA ASP A 100 -11.16 29.78 25.38
C ASP A 100 -11.84 28.57 26.04
N TRP A 101 -11.69 28.43 27.36
CA TRP A 101 -12.40 27.42 28.13
C TRP A 101 -13.91 27.69 28.20
N GLN A 102 -14.31 28.97 28.27
CA GLN A 102 -15.73 29.34 28.18
C GLN A 102 -16.36 28.87 26.87
N LEU A 103 -15.64 28.94 25.74
CA LEU A 103 -16.13 28.44 24.45
C LEU A 103 -16.35 26.92 24.45
N VAL A 104 -15.47 26.16 25.12
CA VAL A 104 -15.62 24.70 25.25
C VAL A 104 -16.83 24.35 26.12
N THR A 105 -17.01 25.05 27.24
CA THR A 105 -18.18 24.88 28.12
C THR A 105 -19.49 25.25 27.40
N GLU A 106 -19.49 26.36 26.65
CA GLU A 106 -20.63 26.79 25.85
C GLU A 106 -20.97 25.77 24.74
N ALA A 107 -19.97 25.23 24.05
CA ALA A 107 -20.17 24.18 23.05
C ALA A 107 -20.81 22.92 23.66
N LEU A 108 -20.39 22.50 24.86
CA LEU A 108 -20.99 21.37 25.56
C LEU A 108 -22.42 21.66 26.02
N ASN A 109 -22.72 22.88 26.45
CA ASN A 109 -24.07 23.29 26.80
C ASN A 109 -24.98 23.34 25.57
N ASN A 110 -24.45 23.80 24.44
CA ASN A 110 -25.15 23.78 23.15
C ASN A 110 -25.44 22.34 22.68
N VAL A 111 -24.51 21.39 22.88
CA VAL A 111 -24.77 19.97 22.60
C VAL A 111 -25.80 19.38 23.56
N ALA A 112 -25.75 19.73 24.85
CA ALA A 112 -26.71 19.28 25.85
C ALA A 112 -28.14 19.78 25.58
N ALA A 113 -28.27 20.98 25.00
CA ALA A 113 -29.54 21.56 24.60
C ALA A 113 -30.14 20.93 23.33
N LEU A 114 -29.39 20.10 22.60
CA LEU A 114 -29.92 19.39 21.43
C LEU A 114 -30.93 18.30 21.85
N PRO A 115 -31.98 18.07 21.03
CA PRO A 115 -32.90 16.98 21.27
C PRO A 115 -32.17 15.64 21.26
N TYR A 116 -32.44 14.81 22.27
CA TYR A 116 -31.96 13.45 22.35
C TYR A 116 -32.85 12.53 21.53
N TYR A 117 -32.23 11.75 20.64
CA TYR A 117 -32.91 10.66 19.95
C TYR A 117 -32.31 9.32 20.37
N GLN A 118 -33.16 8.46 20.91
CA GLN A 118 -32.81 7.09 21.21
C GLN A 118 -32.72 6.28 19.91
N GLN A 119 -31.60 5.57 19.75
CA GLN A 119 -31.33 4.71 18.61
C GLN A 119 -32.30 3.53 18.63
N GLY A 120 -32.89 3.21 17.48
CA GLY A 120 -34.00 2.25 17.40
C GLY A 120 -34.76 2.39 16.08
N VAL A 121 -35.67 1.46 15.79
CA VAL A 121 -36.38 1.42 14.51
C VAL A 121 -37.48 2.49 14.46
N HIS A 122 -37.23 3.58 13.72
CA HIS A 122 -38.20 4.66 13.45
C HIS A 122 -38.87 4.45 12.09
N GLU A 123 -39.74 3.45 12.02
CA GLU A 123 -40.26 2.90 10.76
C GLU A 123 -40.95 3.95 9.86
N SER A 124 -41.73 4.86 10.43
CA SER A 124 -42.50 5.86 9.67
C SER A 124 -41.63 6.89 8.95
N GLU A 125 -40.59 7.39 9.62
CA GLU A 125 -39.66 8.37 9.06
C GLU A 125 -38.72 7.73 8.03
N ILE A 126 -38.25 6.50 8.31
CA ILE A 126 -37.44 5.71 7.37
C ILE A 126 -38.26 5.38 6.13
N ALA A 127 -39.54 4.99 6.26
CA ALA A 127 -40.43 4.70 5.14
C ALA A 127 -40.60 5.91 4.21
N GLY A 128 -40.73 7.12 4.75
CA GLY A 128 -40.77 8.35 3.96
C GLY A 128 -39.49 8.55 3.13
N LEU A 129 -38.33 8.35 3.75
CA LEU A 129 -37.03 8.50 3.10
C LEU A 129 -36.76 7.44 2.03
N VAL A 130 -37.17 6.19 2.27
CA VAL A 130 -37.08 5.09 1.29
C VAL A 130 -38.01 5.33 0.10
N CYS A 131 -39.24 5.83 0.34
CA CYS A 131 -40.16 6.24 -0.72
C CYS A 131 -39.58 7.39 -1.56
N GLN A 132 -38.88 8.33 -0.95
CA GLN A 132 -38.17 9.39 -1.67
C GLN A 132 -37.00 8.82 -2.49
N LEU A 133 -36.18 7.94 -1.90
CA LEU A 133 -35.05 7.29 -2.58
C LEU A 133 -35.51 6.51 -3.82
N ARG A 134 -36.65 5.81 -3.71
CA ARG A 134 -37.28 5.07 -4.81
C ARG A 134 -37.65 5.99 -5.98
N ARG A 135 -38.11 7.22 -5.70
CA ARG A 135 -38.49 8.21 -6.72
C ARG A 135 -37.27 8.92 -7.31
N ASP A 136 -36.37 9.40 -6.44
CA ASP A 136 -35.26 10.28 -6.83
C ASP A 136 -34.09 9.50 -7.44
N LYS A 137 -33.86 8.26 -6.98
CA LYS A 137 -32.75 7.40 -7.38
C LYS A 137 -33.23 5.95 -7.60
N PRO A 138 -34.07 5.70 -8.62
CA PRO A 138 -34.72 4.40 -8.81
C PRO A 138 -33.73 3.25 -9.06
N MET A 139 -32.57 3.51 -9.67
CA MET A 139 -31.53 2.49 -9.87
C MET A 139 -30.80 2.14 -8.58
N LEU A 140 -30.45 3.13 -7.75
CA LEU A 140 -29.85 2.90 -6.45
C LEU A 140 -30.82 2.13 -5.54
N PHE A 141 -32.09 2.53 -5.51
CA PHE A 141 -33.14 1.82 -4.78
C PHE A 141 -33.24 0.36 -5.23
N ARG A 142 -33.31 0.08 -6.54
CA ARG A 142 -33.38 -1.30 -7.07
C ARG A 142 -32.16 -2.14 -6.69
N SER A 143 -30.97 -1.57 -6.77
CA SER A 143 -29.74 -2.27 -6.38
C SER A 143 -29.73 -2.60 -4.89
N LEU A 144 -30.18 -1.68 -4.04
CA LEU A 144 -30.34 -1.92 -2.60
C LEU A 144 -31.41 -2.99 -2.34
N SER A 145 -32.58 -2.90 -2.99
CA SER A 145 -33.66 -3.88 -2.89
C SER A 145 -33.22 -5.30 -3.20
N VAL A 146 -32.44 -5.49 -4.26
CA VAL A 146 -31.93 -6.81 -4.65
C VAL A 146 -31.00 -7.39 -3.58
N ILE A 147 -30.13 -6.55 -3.00
CA ILE A 147 -29.21 -6.96 -1.95
C ILE A 147 -29.98 -7.33 -0.68
N VAL A 148 -30.95 -6.50 -0.29
CA VAL A 148 -31.81 -6.72 0.88
C VAL A 148 -32.68 -7.98 0.73
N ASP A 149 -33.25 -8.24 -0.44
CA ASP A 149 -34.09 -9.42 -0.73
C ASP A 149 -33.25 -10.72 -0.71
N SER A 150 -31.95 -10.63 -1.06
CA SER A 150 -31.04 -11.78 -1.12
C SER A 150 -30.43 -12.22 0.22
N ALA A 151 -30.64 -11.45 1.30
CA ALA A 151 -30.07 -11.73 2.60
C ALA A 151 -30.99 -12.62 3.46
N GLU A 152 -30.44 -13.75 3.94
CA GLU A 152 -31.04 -14.59 4.98
C GLU A 152 -30.77 -13.94 6.34
N GLN A 153 -31.76 -13.29 6.95
CA GLN A 153 -31.66 -12.72 8.29
C GLN A 153 -32.95 -12.95 9.11
N PRO A 154 -32.84 -13.01 10.46
CA PRO A 154 -33.94 -13.34 11.38
C PRO A 154 -35.03 -12.26 11.50
N ASP A 155 -36.21 -12.67 11.97
CA ASP A 155 -37.52 -11.97 11.97
C ASP A 155 -37.63 -10.57 12.63
N TYR A 156 -36.57 -10.02 13.23
CA TYR A 156 -36.68 -8.80 14.05
C TYR A 156 -36.76 -7.46 13.28
N ASP A 157 -36.66 -7.46 11.95
CA ASP A 157 -36.69 -6.25 11.11
C ASP A 157 -37.55 -6.42 9.83
N ALA A 158 -38.56 -7.30 9.88
CA ALA A 158 -39.41 -7.64 8.74
C ALA A 158 -40.14 -6.42 8.13
N SER A 159 -40.46 -5.43 8.95
CA SER A 159 -41.13 -4.18 8.56
C SER A 159 -40.26 -3.31 7.64
N LEU A 160 -38.99 -3.07 7.97
CA LEU A 160 -38.07 -2.31 7.12
C LEU A 160 -37.71 -3.06 5.84
N LYS A 161 -37.59 -4.40 5.91
CA LYS A 161 -37.35 -5.23 4.73
C LYS A 161 -38.48 -5.09 3.70
N SER A 162 -39.73 -4.97 4.16
CA SER A 162 -40.91 -4.78 3.29
C SER A 162 -40.84 -3.49 2.45
N LEU A 163 -40.17 -2.44 2.96
CA LEU A 163 -39.98 -1.17 2.24
C LEU A 163 -39.10 -1.31 0.99
N PHE A 164 -38.36 -2.41 0.86
CA PHE A 164 -37.48 -2.70 -0.25
C PHE A 164 -38.02 -3.76 -1.22
N GLU A 165 -39.24 -4.26 -1.03
CA GLU A 165 -39.85 -5.25 -1.91
C GLU A 165 -40.09 -4.72 -3.34
N LEU A 166 -39.77 -5.56 -4.33
CA LEU A 166 -39.97 -5.27 -5.76
C LEU A 166 -41.22 -5.98 -6.29
N SER A 167 -42.05 -5.28 -7.07
CA SER A 167 -43.20 -5.88 -7.77
C SER A 167 -42.77 -7.06 -8.68
N ARG A 168 -43.66 -8.06 -8.87
CA ARG A 168 -43.35 -9.31 -9.61
C ARG A 168 -42.78 -9.09 -11.02
N GLY A 169 -43.17 -8.03 -11.73
CA GLY A 169 -42.64 -7.68 -13.07
C GLY A 169 -41.22 -7.09 -13.06
N ALA A 170 -40.79 -6.47 -11.95
CA ALA A 170 -39.46 -5.87 -11.81
C ALA A 170 -38.38 -6.90 -11.40
N ARG A 171 -38.78 -8.05 -10.83
CA ARG A 171 -37.87 -9.15 -10.47
C ARG A 171 -37.18 -9.79 -11.68
N TRP A 172 -37.83 -9.80 -12.85
CA TRP A 172 -37.30 -10.46 -14.06
C TRP A 172 -36.18 -9.66 -14.74
N PHE A 173 -36.25 -8.33 -14.74
CA PHE A 173 -35.17 -7.47 -15.28
C PHE A 173 -34.00 -7.27 -14.31
N ALA A 174 -34.21 -7.47 -13.00
CA ALA A 174 -33.17 -7.31 -11.97
C ALA A 174 -32.31 -8.58 -11.74
N ALA A 175 -32.70 -9.74 -12.27
CA ALA A 175 -31.99 -11.02 -12.09
C ALA A 175 -30.87 -11.27 -13.12
N LEU A 176 -30.82 -10.52 -14.23
CA LEU A 176 -29.80 -10.68 -15.27
C LEU A 176 -28.34 -10.47 -14.78
N PRO A 177 -28.05 -9.51 -13.88
CA PRO A 177 -26.68 -9.34 -13.36
C PRO A 177 -26.27 -10.37 -12.30
N LEU A 178 -27.23 -11.06 -11.67
CA LEU A 178 -26.97 -12.02 -10.57
C LEU A 178 -26.88 -13.47 -11.05
N PHE A 179 -27.58 -13.82 -12.13
CA PHE A 179 -27.40 -15.13 -12.77
C PHE A 179 -25.99 -15.28 -13.36
N PHE A 180 -25.40 -14.18 -13.86
CA PHE A 180 -24.00 -14.14 -14.27
C PHE A 180 -23.04 -14.28 -13.08
N LYS A 181 -23.35 -13.74 -11.90
CA LYS A 181 -22.46 -13.83 -10.72
C LYS A 181 -22.48 -15.18 -10.01
N ARG A 182 -23.61 -15.89 -9.96
CA ARG A 182 -23.66 -17.23 -9.32
C ARG A 182 -22.90 -18.28 -10.14
N LYS A 183 -22.97 -18.22 -11.48
CA LYS A 183 -22.06 -18.98 -12.33
C LYS A 183 -20.60 -18.51 -12.20
N LEU A 184 -20.32 -17.22 -12.04
CA LEU A 184 -18.95 -16.72 -11.82
C LEU A 184 -18.35 -17.13 -10.45
N GLY A 185 -19.15 -17.40 -9.42
CA GLY A 185 -18.71 -17.87 -8.12
C GLY A 185 -18.22 -19.32 -8.12
N GLU A 186 -19.00 -20.24 -8.70
CA GLU A 186 -18.58 -21.64 -8.85
C GLU A 186 -17.51 -21.83 -9.92
N VAL A 187 -17.47 -20.93 -10.91
CA VAL A 187 -16.39 -20.82 -11.87
C VAL A 187 -15.13 -20.22 -11.23
N ARG A 188 -15.21 -19.33 -10.23
CA ARG A 188 -14.03 -18.74 -9.55
C ARG A 188 -13.25 -19.72 -8.68
N GLN A 189 -13.90 -20.75 -8.14
CA GLN A 189 -13.22 -21.78 -7.37
C GLN A 189 -12.72 -22.95 -8.22
N LYS A 190 -13.17 -23.06 -9.50
CA LYS A 190 -12.73 -24.09 -10.46
C LYS A 190 -12.02 -23.56 -11.73
N ARG A 191 -11.87 -22.25 -11.94
CA ARG A 191 -11.14 -21.64 -13.09
C ARG A 191 -9.78 -20.99 -12.77
N HIS A 192 -9.22 -21.18 -11.58
CA HIS A 192 -7.77 -20.94 -11.40
C HIS A 192 -6.87 -21.99 -12.10
N VAL A 193 -7.45 -22.86 -12.94
CA VAL A 193 -6.71 -23.87 -13.74
C VAL A 193 -6.81 -23.63 -15.26
N SER A 194 -7.40 -22.52 -15.72
CA SER A 194 -7.31 -22.12 -17.13
C SER A 194 -6.86 -20.68 -17.28
N ALA A 195 -5.70 -20.37 -16.72
CA ALA A 195 -4.85 -19.34 -17.28
C ALA A 195 -4.02 -20.03 -18.37
N HIS A 196 -3.95 -19.46 -19.57
CA HIS A 196 -2.88 -19.81 -20.50
C HIS A 196 -1.57 -19.82 -19.72
N LYS A 197 -0.96 -21.00 -19.58
CA LYS A 197 0.40 -21.14 -19.06
C LYS A 197 1.31 -20.48 -20.09
N SER A 198 1.54 -19.18 -19.95
CA SER A 198 2.51 -18.49 -20.78
C SER A 198 3.91 -18.84 -20.25
N THR A 199 4.71 -19.47 -21.09
CA THR A 199 6.14 -19.77 -20.85
C THR A 199 7.01 -18.55 -21.14
N LEU A 200 6.54 -17.35 -20.79
CA LEU A 200 7.27 -16.09 -20.93
C LEU A 200 8.48 -16.10 -19.98
N GLN A 201 9.60 -16.61 -20.48
CA GLN A 201 10.91 -16.34 -19.91
C GLN A 201 11.44 -15.00 -20.45
N PRO A 202 12.17 -14.23 -19.64
CA PRO A 202 12.89 -13.07 -20.15
C PRO A 202 13.78 -13.47 -21.35
N PRO A 203 13.73 -12.74 -22.46
CA PRO A 203 14.50 -13.10 -23.65
C PRO A 203 16.00 -12.84 -23.42
N ALA A 204 16.83 -13.60 -24.14
CA ALA A 204 18.27 -13.43 -24.08
C ALA A 204 18.72 -12.09 -24.68
N SER A 205 18.14 -11.67 -25.82
CA SER A 205 18.53 -10.45 -26.55
C SER A 205 17.79 -9.20 -26.10
N LEU A 206 18.46 -8.04 -26.14
CA LEU A 206 17.87 -6.71 -25.92
C LEU A 206 17.33 -6.04 -27.19
N ASN A 207 17.73 -6.48 -28.38
CA ASN A 207 17.25 -5.93 -29.65
C ASN A 207 15.93 -6.59 -30.08
N ASN A 208 14.93 -6.48 -29.21
CA ASN A 208 13.67 -7.24 -29.31
C ASN A 208 12.42 -6.36 -29.19
N ALA A 209 12.59 -5.03 -29.26
CA ALA A 209 11.47 -4.12 -29.27
C ALA A 209 10.67 -4.27 -30.58
N VAL A 210 9.36 -4.47 -30.45
CA VAL A 210 8.44 -4.61 -31.59
C VAL A 210 7.66 -3.31 -31.77
N LYS A 211 7.52 -2.87 -33.02
CA LYS A 211 6.70 -1.72 -33.40
C LYS A 211 5.24 -2.14 -33.52
N VAL A 212 4.37 -1.48 -32.76
CA VAL A 212 2.91 -1.62 -32.80
C VAL A 212 2.31 -0.32 -33.34
N THR A 213 1.53 -0.42 -34.42
CA THR A 213 0.90 0.76 -35.05
C THR A 213 -0.47 1.07 -34.45
N ASN A 214 -0.81 2.35 -34.32
CA ASN A 214 -2.09 2.83 -33.79
C ASN A 214 -2.44 2.23 -32.42
N ALA A 215 -1.48 2.27 -31.50
CA ALA A 215 -1.64 1.72 -30.16
C ALA A 215 -2.35 2.73 -29.25
N ASP A 216 -3.43 2.28 -28.59
CA ASP A 216 -4.11 3.00 -27.53
C ASP A 216 -3.35 2.81 -26.21
N ILE A 217 -2.97 3.90 -25.57
CA ILE A 217 -2.35 3.93 -24.25
C ILE A 217 -3.40 4.33 -23.24
N ILE A 218 -3.76 3.39 -22.37
CA ILE A 218 -4.73 3.60 -21.30
C ILE A 218 -3.95 3.85 -19.99
N PRO A 219 -4.16 4.99 -19.31
CA PRO A 219 -3.50 5.28 -18.04
C PRO A 219 -3.91 4.27 -16.95
N GLN A 220 -3.16 4.21 -15.85
CA GLN A 220 -3.59 3.39 -14.71
C GLN A 220 -4.88 3.95 -14.10
N LEU A 221 -5.95 3.17 -14.19
CA LEU A 221 -7.28 3.45 -13.68
C LEU A 221 -7.34 3.26 -12.15
N SER A 222 -8.42 3.76 -11.55
CA SER A 222 -8.67 3.65 -10.10
C SER A 222 -8.64 2.19 -9.63
N GLY A 223 -7.98 1.92 -8.51
CA GLY A 223 -7.84 0.55 -7.98
C GLY A 223 -6.76 -0.29 -8.68
N SER A 224 -5.97 0.29 -9.58
CA SER A 224 -4.78 -0.36 -10.12
C SER A 224 -3.74 -0.63 -9.02
N THR A 225 -3.25 -1.86 -8.97
CA THR A 225 -2.20 -2.31 -8.04
C THR A 225 -1.15 -3.11 -8.80
N PRO A 226 0.04 -3.37 -8.23
CA PRO A 226 1.03 -4.21 -8.88
C PRO A 226 0.50 -5.61 -9.27
N ALA A 227 -0.40 -6.20 -8.49
CA ALA A 227 -1.00 -7.50 -8.78
C ALA A 227 -2.21 -7.44 -9.73
N ARG A 228 -2.76 -6.24 -9.95
CA ARG A 228 -3.96 -5.99 -10.75
C ARG A 228 -3.81 -4.65 -11.48
N LEU A 229 -3.11 -4.67 -12.59
CA LEU A 229 -2.83 -3.50 -13.40
C LEU A 229 -4.07 -3.17 -14.26
N ARG A 230 -4.76 -2.10 -13.89
CA ARG A 230 -5.94 -1.58 -14.62
C ARG A 230 -5.53 -0.48 -15.57
N GLY A 231 -4.72 -0.80 -16.57
CA GLY A 231 -4.10 0.16 -17.50
C GLY A 231 -3.08 -0.54 -18.38
N GLY A 232 -2.61 0.10 -19.45
CA GLY A 232 -1.67 -0.54 -20.37
C GLY A 232 -1.88 -0.15 -21.83
N VAL A 233 -1.51 -1.07 -22.72
CA VAL A 233 -1.58 -0.88 -24.18
C VAL A 233 -2.70 -1.73 -24.75
N ARG A 234 -3.45 -1.17 -25.70
CA ARG A 234 -4.46 -1.86 -26.51
C ARG A 234 -4.19 -1.57 -27.99
N ALA A 235 -4.15 -2.60 -28.82
CA ALA A 235 -4.00 -2.47 -30.27
C ALA A 235 -4.69 -3.64 -30.98
N LYS A 236 -4.91 -3.52 -32.30
CA LYS A 236 -5.47 -4.61 -33.12
C LYS A 236 -4.59 -5.87 -33.07
N GLU A 237 -3.29 -5.67 -33.18
CA GLU A 237 -2.26 -6.71 -33.06
C GLU A 237 -1.30 -6.28 -31.96
N LEU A 238 -1.31 -7.00 -30.83
CA LEU A 238 -0.48 -6.69 -29.67
C LEU A 238 0.24 -7.97 -29.22
N PRO A 239 1.59 -7.98 -29.18
CA PRO A 239 2.31 -9.12 -28.62
C PRO A 239 1.96 -9.35 -27.16
N GLU A 240 1.82 -10.62 -26.73
CA GLU A 240 1.43 -10.96 -25.36
C GLU A 240 2.33 -10.27 -24.30
N PHE A 241 3.64 -10.25 -24.53
CA PHE A 241 4.63 -9.66 -23.62
C PHE A 241 4.50 -8.13 -23.41
N ALA A 242 3.68 -7.44 -24.22
CA ALA A 242 3.39 -6.03 -24.04
C ALA A 242 2.57 -5.77 -22.76
N HIS A 243 1.85 -6.79 -22.28
CA HIS A 243 1.21 -6.77 -20.97
C HIS A 243 2.24 -6.92 -19.85
N GLN A 244 1.86 -6.48 -18.65
CA GLN A 244 2.65 -6.64 -17.44
C GLN A 244 2.50 -8.06 -16.89
N PHE A 245 3.62 -8.73 -16.66
CA PHE A 245 3.72 -10.05 -16.04
C PHE A 245 4.51 -10.00 -14.75
N ARG A 246 4.20 -10.95 -13.87
CA ARG A 246 4.87 -11.14 -12.57
C ARG A 246 4.65 -12.55 -12.05
N TYR A 247 5.44 -12.97 -11.08
CA TYR A 247 5.13 -14.16 -10.29
C TYR A 247 4.24 -13.79 -9.08
N GLN A 248 3.43 -14.76 -8.64
CA GLN A 248 2.53 -14.59 -7.49
C GLN A 248 3.28 -14.78 -6.16
N GLN A 249 2.61 -15.23 -5.09
CA GLN A 249 3.27 -15.53 -3.83
C GLN A 249 4.34 -16.62 -4.00
N ILE A 250 5.43 -16.48 -3.24
CA ILE A 250 6.49 -17.48 -3.19
C ILE A 250 5.96 -18.64 -2.36
N ASN A 251 5.67 -19.74 -3.04
CA ASN A 251 5.42 -21.07 -2.49
C ASN A 251 6.60 -21.99 -2.86
N LEU A 252 6.65 -23.21 -2.32
CA LEU A 252 7.76 -24.14 -2.57
C LEU A 252 7.97 -24.41 -4.08
N GLN A 253 6.90 -24.44 -4.86
CA GLN A 253 6.92 -24.65 -6.32
C GLN A 253 6.61 -23.37 -7.09
N GLN A 254 7.57 -22.82 -7.84
CA GLN A 254 7.34 -21.60 -8.62
C GLN A 254 6.24 -21.83 -9.68
N SER A 255 5.12 -21.12 -9.53
CA SER A 255 4.05 -21.10 -10.53
C SER A 255 4.49 -20.35 -11.79
N ALA A 256 3.80 -20.56 -12.92
CA ALA A 256 4.05 -19.77 -14.12
C ALA A 256 3.79 -18.27 -13.87
N ALA A 257 4.49 -17.41 -14.61
CA ALA A 257 4.24 -15.98 -14.57
C ALA A 257 2.79 -15.71 -14.98
N VAL A 258 2.14 -14.78 -14.27
CA VAL A 258 0.75 -14.40 -14.53
C VAL A 258 0.70 -13.00 -15.14
N CYS A 259 -0.21 -12.81 -16.09
CA CYS A 259 -0.53 -11.48 -16.59
C CYS A 259 -1.20 -10.69 -15.46
N ALA A 260 -0.54 -9.63 -14.99
CA ALA A 260 -1.11 -8.69 -14.02
C ALA A 260 -2.06 -7.69 -14.69
N THR A 261 -2.00 -7.55 -16.02
CA THR A 261 -2.83 -6.62 -16.78
C THR A 261 -4.26 -7.15 -16.88
N GLU A 262 -5.24 -6.38 -16.42
CA GLU A 262 -6.66 -6.71 -16.60
C GLU A 262 -7.08 -6.37 -18.04
N THR A 263 -6.83 -7.29 -18.97
CA THR A 263 -7.08 -7.11 -20.41
C THR A 263 -8.55 -6.85 -20.74
N GLU A 264 -9.48 -7.46 -19.99
CA GLU A 264 -10.92 -7.21 -20.09
C GLU A 264 -11.25 -5.73 -19.82
N VAL A 265 -10.65 -5.15 -18.76
CA VAL A 265 -10.84 -3.74 -18.41
C VAL A 265 -10.30 -2.80 -19.48
N LEU A 266 -9.21 -3.19 -20.16
CA LEU A 266 -8.66 -2.44 -21.30
C LEU A 266 -9.58 -2.50 -22.52
N ALA A 267 -10.16 -3.68 -22.80
CA ALA A 267 -11.08 -3.87 -23.90
C ALA A 267 -12.36 -3.03 -23.73
N GLU A 268 -12.86 -2.90 -22.50
CA GLU A 268 -14.05 -2.11 -22.15
C GLU A 268 -13.83 -0.58 -22.21
N GLN A 269 -12.59 -0.09 -22.33
CA GLN A 269 -12.36 1.35 -22.40
C GLN A 269 -12.95 1.96 -23.67
N PRO A 270 -13.46 3.21 -23.62
CA PRO A 270 -13.94 3.91 -24.80
C PRO A 270 -12.90 3.98 -25.92
N GLU A 271 -13.37 4.23 -27.14
CA GLU A 271 -12.48 4.51 -28.26
C GLU A 271 -11.64 5.76 -27.98
N VAL A 272 -10.35 5.68 -28.30
CA VAL A 272 -9.42 6.78 -28.12
C VAL A 272 -9.28 7.54 -29.43
N THR A 273 -9.75 8.78 -29.46
CA THR A 273 -9.78 9.62 -30.66
C THR A 273 -8.55 10.51 -30.80
N HIS A 274 -7.85 10.80 -29.69
CA HIS A 274 -6.70 11.69 -29.69
C HIS A 274 -5.42 10.94 -30.14
N LEU A 275 -5.00 11.17 -31.38
CA LEU A 275 -3.80 10.59 -31.98
C LEU A 275 -2.57 11.50 -31.83
N LYS A 276 -1.47 10.92 -31.34
CA LYS A 276 -0.12 11.49 -31.37
C LYS A 276 0.72 10.83 -32.45
N LYS A 277 1.18 11.63 -33.40
CA LYS A 277 2.02 11.19 -34.53
C LYS A 277 3.47 10.94 -34.10
N GLY A 278 4.17 10.11 -34.87
CA GLY A 278 5.59 9.80 -34.66
C GLY A 278 5.84 8.52 -33.86
N HIS A 279 7.09 8.37 -33.39
CA HIS A 279 7.57 7.17 -32.70
C HIS A 279 7.74 7.41 -31.20
N TYR A 280 7.16 6.51 -30.41
CA TYR A 280 7.19 6.52 -28.96
C TYR A 280 7.68 5.17 -28.44
N TYR A 281 8.30 5.14 -27.26
CA TYR A 281 8.68 3.90 -26.58
C TYR A 281 7.79 3.65 -25.37
N TYR A 282 7.37 2.41 -25.16
CA TYR A 282 6.61 2.01 -23.98
C TYR A 282 7.55 1.60 -22.85
N GLY A 283 7.66 2.46 -21.83
CA GLY A 283 8.45 2.16 -20.63
C GLY A 283 7.70 1.36 -19.56
N GLY A 284 6.38 1.15 -19.71
CA GLY A 284 5.60 0.31 -18.80
C GLY A 284 4.87 1.08 -17.67
N PRO A 285 4.20 0.34 -16.77
CA PRO A 285 3.56 0.90 -15.59
C PRO A 285 4.59 1.28 -14.52
N ALA A 286 4.47 2.46 -13.92
CA ALA A 286 5.26 2.87 -12.75
C ALA A 286 4.37 2.85 -11.49
N PHE A 287 4.79 2.08 -10.50
CA PHE A 287 4.10 1.99 -9.21
C PHE A 287 4.68 3.02 -8.23
N GLY A 288 3.83 3.59 -7.37
CA GLY A 288 4.26 4.57 -6.37
C GLY A 288 5.14 3.98 -5.26
N ASN A 289 5.16 2.65 -5.13
CA ASN A 289 6.04 1.95 -4.22
C ASN A 289 7.41 1.72 -4.88
N PHE A 290 8.47 2.16 -4.20
CA PHE A 290 9.87 2.07 -4.66
C PHE A 290 10.31 0.66 -5.07
N VAL A 291 9.94 -0.35 -4.28
CA VAL A 291 10.29 -1.75 -4.56
C VAL A 291 9.65 -2.23 -5.85
N HIS A 292 8.33 -2.01 -6.01
CA HIS A 292 7.62 -2.42 -7.22
C HIS A 292 8.09 -1.65 -8.46
N PHE A 293 8.56 -0.41 -8.29
CA PHE A 293 9.15 0.33 -9.40
C PHE A 293 10.44 -0.34 -9.90
N ILE A 294 11.39 -0.63 -9.01
CA ILE A 294 12.67 -1.24 -9.43
C ILE A 294 12.49 -2.70 -9.88
N ALA A 295 11.66 -3.47 -9.18
CA ALA A 295 11.59 -4.91 -9.37
C ALA A 295 10.60 -5.39 -10.45
N GLU A 296 9.82 -4.48 -11.06
CA GLU A 296 8.94 -4.84 -12.19
C GLU A 296 8.61 -3.73 -13.19
N SER A 297 8.90 -2.45 -12.93
CA SER A 297 8.56 -1.37 -13.86
C SER A 297 9.66 -1.05 -14.87
N ILE A 298 10.94 -1.13 -14.46
CA ILE A 298 12.06 -0.54 -15.24
C ILE A 298 12.65 -1.45 -16.32
N HIS A 299 12.38 -2.75 -16.28
CA HIS A 299 13.13 -3.75 -17.05
C HIS A 299 12.96 -3.65 -18.57
N ARG A 300 11.91 -2.97 -19.04
CA ARG A 300 11.71 -2.73 -20.48
C ARG A 300 12.66 -1.68 -21.04
N LEU A 301 13.25 -0.83 -20.20
CA LEU A 301 14.10 0.26 -20.67
C LEU A 301 15.41 -0.22 -21.29
N ALA A 302 15.84 -1.46 -21.00
CA ALA A 302 17.07 -2.03 -21.55
C ALA A 302 17.11 -2.12 -23.09
N ALA A 303 15.94 -2.26 -23.74
CA ALA A 303 15.83 -2.33 -25.20
C ALA A 303 15.69 -0.96 -25.89
N LEU A 304 15.67 0.14 -25.12
CA LEU A 304 15.42 1.48 -25.67
C LEU A 304 16.53 1.93 -26.64
N SER A 305 17.80 1.63 -26.35
CA SER A 305 18.93 2.00 -27.21
C SER A 305 18.80 1.35 -28.59
N GLY A 306 18.51 0.05 -28.64
CA GLY A 306 18.26 -0.69 -29.88
C GLY A 306 17.04 -0.17 -30.64
N ALA A 307 15.96 0.19 -29.94
CA ALA A 307 14.79 0.79 -30.57
C ALA A 307 15.08 2.18 -31.17
N LYS A 308 15.89 3.01 -30.50
CA LYS A 308 16.33 4.33 -30.99
C LYS A 308 17.21 4.23 -32.25
N GLN A 309 17.90 3.12 -32.48
CA GLN A 309 18.66 2.89 -33.72
C GLN A 309 17.74 2.59 -34.92
N GLN A 310 16.55 2.07 -34.67
CA GLN A 310 15.60 1.68 -35.73
C GLN A 310 14.62 2.81 -36.09
N ALA A 311 14.35 3.74 -35.17
CA ALA A 311 13.44 4.85 -35.39
C ALA A 311 13.76 6.07 -34.53
N ASN A 312 13.30 7.24 -34.97
CA ASN A 312 13.46 8.50 -34.24
C ASN A 312 12.53 8.58 -33.00
N ILE A 313 12.89 7.84 -31.96
CA ILE A 313 12.18 7.79 -30.68
C ILE A 313 12.74 8.88 -29.74
N SER A 314 11.96 9.93 -29.53
CA SER A 314 12.33 11.03 -28.63
C SER A 314 11.66 10.97 -27.26
N LYS A 315 10.56 10.20 -27.13
CA LYS A 315 9.72 10.14 -25.92
C LYS A 315 9.47 8.72 -25.42
N VAL A 316 9.55 8.55 -24.10
CA VAL A 316 9.25 7.30 -23.38
C VAL A 316 7.96 7.49 -22.59
N LEU A 317 6.96 6.68 -22.89
CA LEU A 317 5.67 6.68 -22.22
C LEU A 317 5.73 5.83 -20.95
N ILE A 318 5.44 6.45 -19.80
CA ILE A 318 5.33 5.77 -18.51
C ILE A 318 3.92 5.94 -17.99
N LEU A 319 3.33 4.87 -17.45
CA LEU A 319 1.98 4.87 -16.91
C LEU A 319 2.07 4.93 -15.37
N PRO A 320 2.07 6.12 -14.73
CA PRO A 320 2.14 6.22 -13.28
C PRO A 320 0.84 5.75 -12.62
N GLN A 321 0.94 5.22 -11.40
CA GLN A 321 -0.24 5.11 -10.53
C GLN A 321 -0.82 6.51 -10.27
N LEU A 322 -2.14 6.64 -10.34
CA LEU A 322 -2.82 7.92 -10.15
C LEU A 322 -3.46 7.99 -8.78
N ARG A 323 -3.14 9.04 -8.00
CA ARG A 323 -3.87 9.37 -6.77
C ARG A 323 -4.99 10.35 -7.13
N ARG A 324 -6.25 10.00 -6.82
CA ARG A 324 -7.38 10.95 -6.93
C ARG A 324 -7.29 11.97 -5.80
N ARG A 325 -7.26 13.26 -6.15
CA ARG A 325 -7.34 14.39 -5.22
C ARG A 325 -8.49 15.29 -5.66
N LEU A 326 -9.56 15.35 -4.85
CA LEU A 326 -10.83 15.98 -5.21
C LEU A 326 -11.42 15.46 -6.55
N ARG A 327 -12.65 15.87 -6.90
CA ARG A 327 -13.45 15.21 -7.94
C ARG A 327 -12.83 15.18 -9.36
N LYS A 328 -11.75 15.93 -9.66
CA LYS A 328 -11.21 16.03 -11.04
C LYS A 328 -9.68 16.07 -11.21
N LEU A 329 -8.85 16.18 -10.15
CA LEU A 329 -7.38 16.16 -10.31
C LEU A 329 -6.79 14.79 -9.96
N THR A 330 -6.25 14.12 -10.97
CA THR A 330 -5.38 12.96 -10.81
C THR A 330 -3.93 13.44 -10.80
N LYS A 331 -3.21 13.23 -9.68
CA LYS A 331 -1.76 13.46 -9.63
C LYS A 331 -1.02 12.12 -9.78
N PRO A 332 0.03 12.04 -10.60
CA PRO A 332 0.87 10.86 -10.65
C PRO A 332 1.55 10.64 -9.29
N LEU A 333 1.43 9.42 -8.77
CA LEU A 333 2.12 8.94 -7.60
C LEU A 333 3.43 8.31 -8.05
N LEU A 334 4.48 9.12 -8.06
CA LEU A 334 5.83 8.67 -8.43
C LEU A 334 6.56 8.15 -7.19
N PRO A 335 7.36 7.07 -7.33
CA PRO A 335 8.19 6.59 -6.24
C PRO A 335 9.35 7.56 -5.95
N PRO A 336 10.00 7.45 -4.77
CA PRO A 336 11.27 8.12 -4.51
C PRO A 336 12.30 7.86 -5.62
N ASN A 337 13.16 8.84 -5.89
CA ASN A 337 14.25 8.77 -6.87
C ASN A 337 13.81 8.40 -8.31
N PHE A 338 12.52 8.55 -8.65
CA PHE A 338 11.97 8.14 -9.94
C PHE A 338 12.77 8.64 -11.15
N TYR A 339 13.05 9.94 -11.22
CA TYR A 339 13.80 10.51 -12.36
C TYR A 339 15.29 10.16 -12.32
N GLU A 340 15.88 9.99 -11.13
CA GLU A 340 17.28 9.61 -10.98
C GLU A 340 17.50 8.17 -11.47
N ILE A 341 16.60 7.24 -11.14
CA ILE A 341 16.61 5.86 -11.66
C ILE A 341 16.43 5.85 -13.17
N LEU A 342 15.49 6.64 -13.71
CA LEU A 342 15.29 6.71 -15.16
C LEU A 342 16.53 7.26 -15.88
N ALA A 343 17.14 8.32 -15.34
CA ALA A 343 18.37 8.89 -15.88
C ALA A 343 19.52 7.88 -15.83
N TYR A 344 19.68 7.17 -14.71
CA TYR A 344 20.65 6.07 -14.56
C TYR A 344 20.47 5.01 -15.65
N LEU A 345 19.24 4.67 -16.01
CA LEU A 345 18.90 3.72 -17.07
C LEU A 345 18.94 4.31 -18.50
N GLY A 346 19.35 5.57 -18.67
CA GLY A 346 19.53 6.22 -19.97
C GLY A 346 18.27 6.92 -20.50
N VAL A 347 17.35 7.31 -19.62
CA VAL A 347 16.13 8.06 -19.95
C VAL A 347 16.13 9.40 -19.21
N ASP A 348 16.50 10.46 -19.92
CA ASP A 348 16.45 11.81 -19.36
C ASP A 348 15.01 12.23 -19.02
N LYS A 349 14.87 13.08 -18.01
CA LYS A 349 13.57 13.65 -17.58
C LYS A 349 12.79 14.28 -18.75
N SER A 350 13.48 14.92 -19.70
CA SER A 350 12.87 15.54 -20.89
C SER A 350 12.27 14.53 -21.87
N GLN A 351 12.70 13.26 -21.83
CA GLN A 351 12.15 12.18 -22.66
C GLN A 351 10.89 11.57 -22.04
N VAL A 352 10.69 11.71 -20.72
CA VAL A 352 9.59 11.05 -20.00
C VAL A 352 8.26 11.73 -20.29
N VAL A 353 7.27 10.95 -20.70
CA VAL A 353 5.86 11.36 -20.82
C VAL A 353 5.05 10.51 -19.84
N LEU A 354 4.54 11.16 -18.80
CA LEU A 354 3.60 10.54 -17.87
C LEU A 354 2.21 10.50 -18.50
N VAL A 355 1.67 9.31 -18.70
CA VAL A 355 0.36 9.13 -19.32
C VAL A 355 -0.72 9.13 -18.25
N ASP A 356 -1.50 10.21 -18.20
CA ASP A 356 -2.59 10.41 -17.25
C ASP A 356 -3.99 10.40 -17.90
N LYS A 357 -4.04 10.41 -19.23
CA LYS A 357 -5.26 10.35 -20.05
C LYS A 357 -5.11 9.36 -21.19
N PRO A 358 -6.22 8.71 -21.63
CA PRO A 358 -6.19 7.85 -22.81
C PRO A 358 -5.69 8.63 -24.05
N GLN A 359 -4.76 8.03 -24.78
CA GLN A 359 -4.22 8.62 -26.01
C GLN A 359 -3.78 7.52 -26.97
N ARG A 360 -3.96 7.74 -28.27
CA ARG A 360 -3.46 6.86 -29.33
C ARG A 360 -2.12 7.37 -29.80
N VAL A 361 -1.17 6.48 -30.07
CA VAL A 361 0.09 6.82 -30.72
C VAL A 361 0.23 6.08 -32.04
N GLU A 362 0.81 6.74 -33.03
CA GLU A 362 0.96 6.21 -34.39
C GLU A 362 1.89 4.99 -34.42
N ASN A 363 3.08 5.10 -33.80
CA ASN A 363 4.06 4.02 -33.73
C ASN A 363 4.58 3.86 -32.28
N LEU A 364 4.19 2.78 -31.61
CA LEU A 364 4.67 2.42 -30.29
C LEU A 364 5.69 1.29 -30.36
N TRP A 365 6.90 1.52 -29.86
CA TRP A 365 7.92 0.49 -29.68
C TRP A 365 7.79 -0.12 -28.30
N ILE A 366 7.66 -1.44 -28.21
CA ILE A 366 7.45 -2.17 -26.95
C ILE A 366 8.41 -3.35 -26.89
N ALA A 367 9.11 -3.49 -25.77
CA ALA A 367 9.95 -4.65 -25.48
C ALA A 367 9.37 -5.50 -24.34
N PRO A 368 9.68 -6.81 -24.31
CA PRO A 368 9.39 -7.69 -23.17
C PRO A 368 10.14 -7.25 -21.89
N GLN A 369 9.66 -7.69 -20.73
CA GLN A 369 10.35 -7.46 -19.45
C GLN A 369 11.60 -8.34 -19.38
N GLN A 370 12.74 -7.73 -19.05
CA GLN A 370 14.01 -8.45 -18.84
C GLN A 370 14.11 -9.12 -17.46
N SER A 371 13.23 -8.76 -16.53
CA SER A 371 13.05 -9.43 -15.23
C SER A 371 11.58 -9.29 -14.79
N LEU A 372 11.14 -10.22 -13.94
CA LEU A 372 9.78 -10.28 -13.41
C LEU A 372 9.84 -10.27 -11.88
N PHE A 373 8.91 -9.55 -11.24
CA PHE A 373 8.83 -9.55 -9.78
C PHE A 373 8.69 -10.97 -9.23
N ARG A 374 9.52 -11.32 -8.24
CA ARG A 374 9.60 -12.65 -7.59
C ARG A 374 10.02 -13.79 -8.54
N THR A 375 10.70 -13.48 -9.64
CA THR A 375 11.31 -14.52 -10.46
C THR A 375 12.41 -15.25 -9.69
N ARG A 376 12.50 -16.58 -9.87
CA ARG A 376 13.68 -17.36 -9.46
C ARG A 376 14.67 -17.60 -10.58
N SER A 377 14.37 -17.12 -11.79
CA SER A 377 15.28 -17.21 -12.92
C SER A 377 16.35 -16.15 -12.80
N GLN A 378 17.58 -16.49 -13.21
CA GLN A 378 18.63 -15.50 -13.40
C GLN A 378 18.25 -14.54 -14.54
N ILE A 379 18.82 -13.34 -14.48
CA ILE A 379 18.73 -12.40 -15.59
C ILE A 379 19.58 -12.88 -16.78
N SER A 380 19.24 -12.44 -17.99
CA SER A 380 20.04 -12.73 -19.17
C SER A 380 21.42 -12.06 -19.11
N ALA A 381 22.40 -12.64 -19.80
CA ALA A 381 23.73 -12.05 -19.95
C ALA A 381 23.66 -10.64 -20.56
N ASP A 382 22.79 -10.43 -21.56
CA ASP A 382 22.65 -9.11 -22.19
C ASP A 382 22.02 -8.09 -21.24
N TYR A 383 21.01 -8.46 -20.44
CA TYR A 383 20.46 -7.54 -19.44
C TYR A 383 21.50 -7.19 -18.37
N ARG A 384 22.30 -8.16 -17.93
CA ARG A 384 23.45 -7.90 -17.05
C ARG A 384 24.45 -6.95 -17.69
N GLN A 385 24.78 -7.14 -18.97
CA GLN A 385 25.68 -6.23 -19.71
C GLN A 385 25.11 -4.83 -19.85
N PHE A 386 23.81 -4.68 -20.04
CA PHE A 386 23.14 -3.38 -20.03
C PHE A 386 23.29 -2.66 -18.68
N LEU A 387 23.13 -3.37 -17.56
CA LEU A 387 23.34 -2.79 -16.23
C LEU A 387 24.80 -2.34 -16.05
N LEU A 388 25.77 -3.17 -16.44
CA LEU A 388 27.20 -2.79 -16.42
C LEU A 388 27.51 -1.55 -17.27
N GLN A 389 26.81 -1.36 -18.40
CA GLN A 389 26.93 -0.15 -19.21
C GLN A 389 26.32 1.07 -18.51
N CYS A 390 25.22 0.89 -17.77
CA CYS A 390 24.62 1.95 -16.95
C CYS A 390 25.57 2.40 -15.84
N GLU A 391 26.21 1.44 -15.16
CA GLU A 391 27.23 1.70 -14.14
C GLU A 391 28.37 2.55 -14.68
N ARG A 392 28.99 2.13 -15.80
CA ARG A 392 30.06 2.88 -16.46
C ARG A 392 29.65 4.30 -16.84
N ARG A 393 28.44 4.46 -17.41
CA ARG A 393 27.92 5.79 -17.80
C ARG A 393 27.71 6.69 -16.58
N ALA A 394 27.30 6.12 -15.46
CA ALA A 394 27.05 6.85 -14.22
C ALA A 394 28.30 7.01 -13.33
N GLY A 395 29.46 6.49 -13.76
CA GLY A 395 30.70 6.53 -12.99
C GLY A 395 30.65 5.68 -11.71
N ILE A 396 29.83 4.61 -11.70
CA ILE A 396 29.74 3.68 -10.58
C ILE A 396 30.87 2.66 -10.71
N GLU A 397 32.01 2.98 -10.12
CA GLU A 397 33.20 2.14 -10.09
C GLU A 397 33.62 1.89 -8.64
N PRO A 398 34.36 0.81 -8.35
CA PRO A 398 34.89 0.58 -7.01
C PRO A 398 35.80 1.72 -6.55
N ASP A 399 35.53 2.27 -5.37
CA ASP A 399 36.32 3.33 -4.74
C ASP A 399 36.91 2.84 -3.41
N ASN A 400 38.23 2.81 -3.32
CA ASN A 400 38.95 2.39 -2.11
C ASN A 400 38.88 3.42 -0.97
N GLN A 401 38.38 4.63 -1.22
CA GLN A 401 38.11 5.63 -0.18
C GLN A 401 36.79 5.35 0.56
N LEU A 402 35.90 4.56 -0.04
CA LEU A 402 34.65 4.14 0.60
C LEU A 402 34.87 2.92 1.50
N PRO A 403 34.02 2.72 2.53
CA PRO A 403 34.20 1.63 3.48
C PRO A 403 34.18 0.24 2.84
N ALA A 404 35.18 -0.59 3.15
CA ALA A 404 35.27 -1.96 2.67
C ALA A 404 34.25 -2.91 3.33
N LYS A 405 33.74 -2.56 4.52
CA LYS A 405 32.74 -3.34 5.27
C LYS A 405 31.57 -2.44 5.63
N ILE A 406 30.36 -2.84 5.24
CA ILE A 406 29.14 -2.09 5.56
C ILE A 406 28.07 -3.00 6.17
N TYR A 407 27.37 -2.46 7.17
CA TYR A 407 26.12 -3.02 7.68
C TYR A 407 24.97 -2.13 7.22
N VAL A 408 24.12 -2.65 6.33
CA VAL A 408 22.96 -1.92 5.82
C VAL A 408 21.81 -2.08 6.81
N SER A 409 21.55 -1.00 7.54
CA SER A 409 20.61 -0.95 8.64
C SER A 409 19.19 -0.67 8.18
N ARG A 410 18.25 -1.18 8.98
CA ARG A 410 16.82 -0.95 8.91
C ARG A 410 16.26 -0.50 10.27
N THR A 411 17.10 -0.15 11.26
CA THR A 411 16.69 0.31 12.60
C THR A 411 15.60 1.40 12.57
N PRO A 412 15.65 2.42 11.68
CA PRO A 412 14.60 3.44 11.59
C PRO A 412 13.21 2.90 11.24
N PHE A 413 13.11 1.64 10.78
CA PHE A 413 11.88 0.97 10.40
C PHE A 413 11.43 -0.10 11.40
N LEU A 414 11.86 -0.04 12.67
CA LEU A 414 11.41 -0.94 13.73
C LEU A 414 9.88 -1.13 13.73
N LEU A 415 9.13 -0.03 13.66
CA LEU A 415 7.67 -0.06 13.63
C LEU A 415 7.05 -0.46 12.28
N ARG A 416 7.86 -0.64 11.23
CA ARG A 416 7.42 -0.92 9.85
C ARG A 416 8.19 -2.08 9.22
N GLY A 417 8.29 -3.17 9.98
CA GLY A 417 8.83 -4.45 9.55
C GLY A 417 10.35 -4.51 9.57
N SER A 418 10.91 -4.64 10.78
CA SER A 418 12.30 -5.04 11.02
C SER A 418 12.36 -6.34 11.83
N PHE A 419 13.55 -6.75 12.28
CA PHE A 419 13.72 -7.71 13.37
C PHE A 419 14.05 -6.97 14.67
N ALA A 420 13.62 -7.52 15.81
CA ALA A 420 13.92 -6.98 17.14
C ALA A 420 15.39 -7.19 17.49
N GLY A 421 16.00 -6.23 18.20
CA GLY A 421 17.41 -6.30 18.58
C GLY A 421 18.38 -5.70 17.56
N GLU A 422 17.90 -5.10 16.47
CA GLU A 422 18.77 -4.54 15.41
C GLU A 422 19.71 -3.44 15.93
N ARG A 423 19.28 -2.64 16.91
CA ARG A 423 20.13 -1.60 17.52
C ARG A 423 21.40 -2.18 18.15
N TYR A 424 21.28 -3.34 18.81
CA TYR A 424 22.44 -4.06 19.32
C TYR A 424 23.32 -4.57 18.17
N VAL A 425 22.70 -5.11 17.12
CA VAL A 425 23.40 -5.59 15.93
C VAL A 425 24.20 -4.47 15.25
N GLU A 426 23.66 -3.26 15.12
CA GLU A 426 24.39 -2.08 14.64
C GLU A 426 25.62 -1.80 15.50
N GLN A 427 25.47 -1.76 16.82
CA GLN A 427 26.59 -1.50 17.74
C GLN A 427 27.65 -2.59 17.66
N PHE A 428 27.23 -3.85 17.57
CA PHE A 428 28.12 -4.99 17.35
C PHE A 428 28.92 -4.83 16.05
N PHE A 429 28.25 -4.61 14.92
CA PHE A 429 28.93 -4.44 13.63
C PHE A 429 29.86 -3.22 13.62
N ALA A 430 29.47 -2.11 14.25
CA ALA A 430 30.32 -0.93 14.40
C ALA A 430 31.61 -1.27 15.18
N ARG A 431 31.51 -2.01 16.29
CA ARG A 431 32.68 -2.51 17.05
C ARG A 431 33.58 -3.44 16.23
N GLN A 432 33.02 -4.16 15.26
CA GLN A 432 33.74 -5.02 14.32
C GLN A 432 34.32 -4.26 13.11
N GLY A 433 34.24 -2.93 13.10
CA GLY A 433 34.80 -2.08 12.04
C GLY A 433 33.93 -1.94 10.79
N TYR A 434 32.62 -2.24 10.88
CA TYR A 434 31.69 -1.98 9.79
C TYR A 434 31.19 -0.54 9.87
N THR A 435 30.99 0.07 8.71
CA THR A 435 30.23 1.33 8.63
C THR A 435 28.73 1.01 8.64
N ILE A 436 27.99 1.63 9.56
CA ILE A 436 26.52 1.51 9.60
C ILE A 436 25.95 2.42 8.52
N PHE A 437 25.29 1.80 7.54
CA PHE A 437 24.79 2.47 6.34
C PHE A 437 23.25 2.48 6.34
N GLN A 438 22.65 3.66 6.27
CA GLN A 438 21.20 3.86 6.21
C GLN A 438 20.82 4.42 4.82
N PRO A 439 20.37 3.57 3.88
CA PRO A 439 20.22 3.96 2.47
C PRO A 439 19.30 5.16 2.25
N GLU A 440 18.27 5.35 3.09
CA GLU A 440 17.33 6.46 3.01
C GLU A 440 17.96 7.84 3.26
N GLN A 441 19.19 7.89 3.80
CA GLN A 441 19.94 9.13 4.02
C GLN A 441 20.87 9.47 2.84
N HIS A 442 20.93 8.62 1.82
CA HIS A 442 21.85 8.74 0.69
C HIS A 442 21.09 8.82 -0.64
N SER A 443 21.66 9.55 -1.59
CA SER A 443 21.22 9.54 -2.99
C SER A 443 21.33 8.14 -3.60
N LEU A 444 20.65 7.90 -4.73
CA LEU A 444 20.80 6.61 -5.41
C LEU A 444 22.25 6.40 -5.86
N HIS A 445 22.90 7.44 -6.38
CA HIS A 445 24.29 7.38 -6.80
C HIS A 445 25.22 6.92 -5.67
N GLU A 446 25.13 7.57 -4.50
CA GLU A 446 25.92 7.17 -3.32
C GLU A 446 25.64 5.73 -2.90
N GLN A 447 24.37 5.32 -2.84
CA GLN A 447 24.02 3.92 -2.51
C GLN A 447 24.70 2.93 -3.45
N LEU A 448 24.67 3.19 -4.76
CA LEU A 448 25.31 2.32 -5.76
C LEU A 448 26.84 2.31 -5.59
N CYS A 449 27.48 3.46 -5.34
CA CYS A 449 28.92 3.54 -5.08
C CYS A 449 29.34 2.77 -3.82
N TYR A 450 28.60 2.88 -2.72
CA TYR A 450 28.86 2.13 -1.49
C TYR A 450 28.75 0.61 -1.72
N TYR A 451 27.66 0.16 -2.36
CA TYR A 451 27.50 -1.26 -2.68
C TYR A 451 28.56 -1.78 -3.67
N LYS A 452 29.02 -0.94 -4.59
CA LYS A 452 30.06 -1.29 -5.56
C LYS A 452 31.45 -1.42 -4.92
N SER A 453 31.73 -0.59 -3.92
CA SER A 453 33.05 -0.46 -3.31
C SER A 453 33.28 -1.44 -2.15
N ALA A 454 32.22 -1.80 -1.43
CA ALA A 454 32.32 -2.73 -0.31
C ALA A 454 32.86 -4.11 -0.75
N LYS A 455 33.71 -4.69 0.09
CA LYS A 455 34.16 -6.09 0.02
C LYS A 455 33.25 -7.00 0.81
N GLU A 456 32.58 -6.48 1.83
CA GLU A 456 31.63 -7.20 2.64
C GLU A 456 30.42 -6.34 2.97
N ILE A 457 29.24 -6.89 2.67
CA ILE A 457 27.95 -6.25 2.91
C ILE A 457 27.13 -7.20 3.77
N VAL A 458 26.87 -6.80 5.00
CA VAL A 458 25.82 -7.45 5.81
C VAL A 458 24.60 -6.54 5.78
N LEU A 459 23.41 -7.08 5.63
CA LEU A 459 22.21 -6.26 5.53
C LEU A 459 21.00 -6.87 6.20
N ALA A 460 20.24 -6.02 6.89
CA ALA A 460 18.90 -6.35 7.33
C ALA A 460 17.97 -6.48 6.12
N GLU A 461 17.24 -7.60 6.05
CA GLU A 461 16.36 -7.91 4.92
C GLU A 461 15.26 -6.84 4.74
N GLY A 462 15.22 -6.21 3.56
CA GLY A 462 14.29 -5.11 3.27
C GLY A 462 14.39 -4.52 1.88
N ALA A 463 13.82 -3.33 1.70
CA ALA A 463 13.73 -2.66 0.40
C ALA A 463 15.10 -2.32 -0.23
N ALA A 464 16.15 -2.19 0.59
CA ALA A 464 17.52 -1.92 0.14
C ALA A 464 18.05 -3.02 -0.82
N LEU A 465 17.60 -4.27 -0.66
CA LEU A 465 17.93 -5.37 -1.56
C LEU A 465 17.52 -5.11 -3.02
N HIS A 466 16.43 -4.36 -3.24
CA HIS A 466 15.96 -4.06 -4.58
C HIS A 466 16.83 -3.00 -5.27
N VAL A 467 17.51 -2.12 -4.52
CA VAL A 467 18.47 -1.15 -5.12
C VAL A 467 19.59 -1.89 -5.85
N MET A 468 20.03 -3.02 -5.32
CA MET A 468 21.05 -3.87 -5.93
C MET A 468 20.61 -4.41 -7.30
N GLU A 469 19.32 -4.38 -7.67
CA GLU A 469 18.85 -4.77 -9.02
C GLU A 469 19.30 -3.83 -10.14
N LEU A 470 19.80 -2.66 -9.78
CA LEU A 470 20.36 -1.68 -10.70
C LEU A 470 21.84 -1.97 -11.03
N LEU A 471 22.48 -2.89 -10.30
CA LEU A 471 23.88 -3.29 -10.53
C LEU A 471 23.94 -4.60 -11.32
N GLY A 472 24.79 -4.62 -12.34
CA GLY A 472 25.13 -5.82 -13.11
C GLY A 472 26.09 -6.74 -12.36
N ASP A 473 26.98 -6.19 -11.53
CA ASP A 473 27.77 -6.96 -10.59
C ASP A 473 28.15 -6.25 -9.29
N ILE A 474 28.32 -7.08 -8.27
CA ILE A 474 28.68 -6.67 -6.91
C ILE A 474 29.87 -7.51 -6.47
N PRO A 475 31.06 -6.92 -6.31
CA PRO A 475 32.30 -7.63 -5.99
C PRO A 475 32.44 -8.01 -4.50
N ALA A 476 31.36 -7.91 -3.73
CA ALA A 476 31.33 -8.15 -2.29
C ALA A 476 30.99 -9.61 -1.95
N ARG A 477 31.26 -10.00 -0.70
CA ARG A 477 30.50 -11.03 0.01
C ARG A 477 29.26 -10.40 0.62
N ILE A 478 28.09 -10.98 0.37
CA ILE A 478 26.80 -10.49 0.89
C ILE A 478 26.23 -11.48 1.90
N THR A 479 25.89 -11.01 3.09
CA THR A 479 25.13 -11.78 4.08
C THR A 479 23.83 -11.05 4.40
N VAL A 480 22.70 -11.75 4.25
CA VAL A 480 21.38 -11.19 4.53
C VAL A 480 20.85 -11.74 5.85
N LEU A 481 20.55 -10.86 6.79
CA LEU A 481 19.83 -11.19 8.01
C LEU A 481 18.33 -11.17 7.72
N GLN A 482 17.72 -12.34 7.57
CA GLN A 482 16.30 -12.41 7.23
C GLN A 482 15.43 -11.93 8.40
N ARG A 483 14.35 -11.23 8.07
CA ARG A 483 13.24 -10.94 9.00
C ARG A 483 11.94 -11.64 8.60
N ARG A 484 11.90 -12.22 7.40
CA ARG A 484 10.76 -12.97 6.88
C ARG A 484 11.18 -14.37 6.46
N ASN A 485 10.30 -15.33 6.75
CA ASN A 485 10.44 -16.70 6.26
C ASN A 485 10.53 -16.70 4.72
N ASN A 486 11.38 -17.57 4.19
CA ASN A 486 11.56 -17.79 2.75
C ASN A 486 12.09 -16.57 1.96
N SER A 487 12.77 -15.62 2.62
CA SER A 487 13.37 -14.47 1.93
C SER A 487 14.57 -14.85 1.06
N ASP A 488 15.29 -15.89 1.43
CA ASP A 488 16.31 -16.57 0.62
C ASP A 488 15.75 -17.05 -0.74
N TYR A 489 14.54 -17.61 -0.77
CA TYR A 489 13.90 -17.97 -2.04
C TYR A 489 13.51 -16.77 -2.92
N LEU A 490 13.31 -15.60 -2.31
CA LEU A 490 13.01 -14.35 -3.03
C LEU A 490 14.29 -13.67 -3.54
N PHE A 491 15.24 -13.48 -2.64
CA PHE A 491 16.40 -12.64 -2.87
C PHE A 491 17.64 -13.43 -3.30
N GLY A 492 17.68 -14.73 -3.06
CA GLY A 492 18.78 -15.61 -3.49
C GLY A 492 19.02 -15.51 -5.00
N PRO A 493 18.02 -15.77 -5.86
CA PRO A 493 18.18 -15.62 -7.31
C PRO A 493 18.55 -14.20 -7.75
N LEU A 494 17.95 -13.19 -7.10
CA LEU A 494 18.22 -11.78 -7.36
C LEU A 494 19.68 -11.42 -7.06
N LEU A 495 20.22 -11.86 -5.92
CA LEU A 495 21.59 -11.57 -5.52
C LEU A 495 22.60 -12.44 -6.28
N ALA A 496 22.31 -13.71 -6.48
CA ALA A 496 23.18 -14.64 -7.22
C ALA A 496 23.40 -14.22 -8.69
N ALA A 497 22.46 -13.46 -9.27
CA ALA A 497 22.60 -12.90 -10.61
C ALA A 497 23.75 -11.87 -10.75
N ARG A 498 24.25 -11.33 -9.64
CA ARG A 498 25.23 -10.22 -9.63
C ARG A 498 26.34 -10.37 -8.59
N CYS A 499 26.16 -11.24 -7.60
CA CYS A 499 27.12 -11.51 -6.54
C CYS A 499 27.41 -13.01 -6.48
N LYS A 500 28.70 -13.38 -6.39
CA LYS A 500 29.13 -14.78 -6.35
C LYS A 500 29.02 -15.40 -4.95
N ASN A 501 29.09 -14.59 -3.90
CA ASN A 501 29.14 -15.05 -2.51
C ASN A 501 27.98 -14.44 -1.74
N VAL A 502 26.88 -15.19 -1.64
CA VAL A 502 25.66 -14.78 -0.97
C VAL A 502 25.31 -15.80 0.10
N ASP A 503 25.09 -15.33 1.32
CA ASP A 503 24.71 -16.14 2.47
C ASP A 503 23.46 -15.54 3.15
N PHE A 504 22.68 -16.38 3.81
CA PHE A 504 21.45 -15.97 4.49
C PHE A 504 21.43 -16.54 5.92
N PHE A 505 21.09 -15.68 6.89
CA PHE A 505 20.70 -16.11 8.21
C PHE A 505 19.16 -16.16 8.30
N ALA A 506 18.60 -17.35 8.56
CA ALA A 506 17.17 -17.62 8.43
C ALA A 506 16.50 -18.17 9.71
N THR A 507 17.23 -18.36 10.81
CA THR A 507 16.67 -18.91 12.05
C THR A 507 15.93 -17.82 12.82
N LEU A 508 14.64 -17.67 12.52
CA LEU A 508 13.80 -16.59 13.03
C LEU A 508 12.35 -17.04 13.29
N LYS A 509 11.60 -16.24 14.05
CA LYS A 509 10.14 -16.34 14.16
C LYS A 509 9.53 -14.99 13.79
N VAL A 510 8.49 -15.00 12.96
CA VAL A 510 7.74 -13.80 12.59
C VAL A 510 6.56 -13.63 13.54
N LEU A 511 6.45 -12.45 14.16
CA LEU A 511 5.33 -12.11 15.04
C LEU A 511 4.11 -11.63 14.23
N PRO A 512 2.89 -11.63 14.81
CA PRO A 512 1.75 -10.99 14.18
C PRO A 512 2.04 -9.52 13.88
N SER A 513 1.62 -9.03 12.71
CA SER A 513 1.82 -7.62 12.40
C SER A 513 0.79 -6.76 13.13
N LEU A 514 1.24 -5.67 13.74
CA LEU A 514 0.36 -4.66 14.36
C LEU A 514 0.17 -3.44 13.45
N PHE A 515 0.89 -3.36 12.34
CA PHE A 515 0.75 -2.25 11.40
C PHE A 515 -0.45 -2.47 10.47
N VAL A 516 -1.48 -1.64 10.63
CA VAL A 516 -2.68 -1.61 9.78
C VAL A 516 -2.70 -0.33 8.95
N VAL A 517 -2.78 -0.48 7.62
CA VAL A 517 -2.90 0.66 6.72
C VAL A 517 -4.28 1.30 6.92
N LYS A 518 -4.34 2.63 7.05
CA LYS A 518 -5.60 3.37 7.23
C LYS A 518 -6.64 2.95 6.19
N GLY A 519 -7.81 2.53 6.66
CA GLY A 519 -8.92 2.06 5.82
C GLY A 519 -8.90 0.56 5.48
N HIS A 520 -7.88 -0.18 5.91
CA HIS A 520 -7.84 -1.64 5.81
C HIS A 520 -8.34 -2.29 7.10
N LYS A 521 -8.92 -3.49 6.98
CA LYS A 521 -9.42 -4.31 8.10
C LYS A 521 -8.46 -5.44 8.51
N SER A 522 -7.21 -5.40 8.04
CA SER A 522 -6.20 -6.41 8.34
C SER A 522 -4.81 -5.80 8.34
N ALA A 523 -3.92 -6.41 9.13
CA ALA A 523 -2.53 -5.97 9.22
C ALA A 523 -1.74 -6.28 7.95
N ALA A 524 -0.82 -5.37 7.63
CA ALA A 524 0.08 -5.55 6.52
C ALA A 524 1.23 -6.48 6.94
N HIS A 525 1.04 -7.78 6.70
CA HIS A 525 1.99 -8.86 7.02
C HIS A 525 3.47 -8.54 6.73
N GLY A 526 3.78 -7.82 5.64
CA GLY A 526 5.16 -7.41 5.31
C GLY A 526 5.82 -6.45 6.30
N SER A 527 5.04 -5.88 7.22
CA SER A 527 5.44 -4.93 8.26
C SER A 527 5.49 -5.56 9.66
N ALA A 528 5.37 -6.89 9.75
CA ALA A 528 5.55 -7.64 10.99
C ALA A 528 6.97 -7.49 11.54
N LEU A 529 7.07 -7.46 12.87
CA LEU A 529 8.33 -7.63 13.60
C LEU A 529 8.70 -9.13 13.61
N SER A 530 9.99 -9.43 13.59
CA SER A 530 10.49 -10.80 13.81
C SER A 530 11.52 -10.83 14.92
N VAL A 531 11.76 -12.01 15.47
CA VAL A 531 12.82 -12.29 16.43
C VAL A 531 13.81 -13.27 15.84
N LEU A 532 15.10 -13.05 16.05
CA LEU A 532 16.18 -13.92 15.57
C LEU A 532 16.62 -14.84 16.71
N HIS A 533 16.95 -16.08 16.40
CA HIS A 533 17.49 -17.00 17.40
C HIS A 533 18.90 -16.53 17.80
N ALA A 534 19.08 -16.08 19.04
CA ALA A 534 20.27 -15.36 19.48
C ALA A 534 21.55 -16.20 19.35
N GLU A 535 21.51 -17.42 19.88
CA GLU A 535 22.65 -18.34 19.85
C GLU A 535 23.01 -18.82 18.44
N ALA A 536 22.00 -19.05 17.60
CA ALA A 536 22.22 -19.39 16.20
C ALA A 536 22.81 -18.21 15.41
N LEU A 537 22.36 -16.98 15.70
CA LEU A 537 22.92 -15.76 15.12
C LEU A 537 24.38 -15.60 15.51
N ARG A 538 24.73 -15.72 16.80
CA ARG A 538 26.13 -15.70 17.27
C ARG A 538 26.98 -16.73 16.51
N LYS A 539 26.54 -17.99 16.47
CA LYS A 539 27.25 -19.07 15.76
C LYS A 539 27.44 -18.74 14.27
N HIS A 540 26.40 -18.20 13.63
CA HIS A 540 26.48 -17.79 12.22
C HIS A 540 27.50 -16.66 12.01
N LEU A 541 27.50 -15.63 12.85
CA LEU A 541 28.45 -14.52 12.79
C LEU A 541 29.91 -14.99 12.95
N VAL A 542 30.17 -15.89 13.91
CA VAL A 542 31.50 -16.49 14.09
C VAL A 542 31.89 -17.34 12.88
N GLN A 543 31.05 -18.29 12.48
CA GLN A 543 31.40 -19.29 11.47
C GLN A 543 31.47 -18.73 10.05
N ARG A 544 30.59 -17.77 9.71
CA ARG A 544 30.47 -17.24 8.35
C ARG A 544 31.23 -15.96 8.19
N LEU A 545 31.24 -15.09 9.20
CA LEU A 545 31.87 -13.77 9.12
C LEU A 545 33.17 -13.66 9.90
N GLY A 546 33.50 -14.61 10.79
CA GLY A 546 34.67 -14.54 11.65
C GLY A 546 34.55 -13.45 12.71
N LEU A 547 33.33 -13.16 13.16
CA LEU A 547 33.05 -12.09 14.12
C LEU A 547 32.74 -12.67 15.50
N ASP A 548 33.65 -12.44 16.44
CA ASP A 548 33.53 -12.85 17.84
C ASP A 548 32.99 -11.72 18.75
N GLY A 549 32.68 -12.05 20.00
CA GLY A 549 32.26 -11.05 21.01
C GLY A 549 30.80 -10.60 20.89
N PHE A 550 29.94 -11.41 20.27
CA PHE A 550 28.49 -11.19 20.29
C PHE A 550 27.94 -11.62 21.66
N ASP A 551 27.47 -10.63 22.41
CA ASP A 551 26.80 -10.76 23.70
C ASP A 551 25.32 -11.11 23.47
N VAL A 552 24.97 -12.34 23.84
CA VAL A 552 23.61 -12.88 23.68
C VAL A 552 22.64 -12.20 24.64
N ASP A 553 23.07 -11.87 25.86
CA ASP A 553 22.18 -11.32 26.88
C ASP A 553 21.85 -9.86 26.57
N GLU A 554 22.84 -9.07 26.12
CA GLU A 554 22.61 -7.68 25.69
C GLU A 554 21.73 -7.62 24.41
N PHE A 555 21.91 -8.57 23.48
CA PHE A 555 21.05 -8.72 22.32
C PHE A 555 19.60 -9.01 22.74
N LEU A 556 19.38 -10.01 23.60
CA LEU A 556 18.05 -10.39 24.06
C LEU A 556 17.39 -9.27 24.88
N ALA A 557 18.12 -8.53 25.71
CA ALA A 557 17.59 -7.35 26.39
C ALA A 557 17.08 -6.29 25.41
N THR A 558 17.80 -6.07 24.30
CA THR A 558 17.37 -5.15 23.23
C THR A 558 16.14 -5.69 22.50
N VAL A 559 16.08 -7.01 22.25
CA VAL A 559 14.90 -7.68 21.67
C VAL A 559 13.65 -7.43 22.51
N GLN A 560 13.74 -7.59 23.83
CA GLN A 560 12.62 -7.39 24.76
C GLN A 560 12.09 -5.95 24.71
N GLN A 561 12.99 -4.96 24.72
CA GLN A 561 12.63 -3.55 24.60
C GLN A 561 11.91 -3.26 23.28
N ASP A 562 12.43 -3.79 22.18
CA ASP A 562 11.86 -3.57 20.84
C ASP A 562 10.49 -4.25 20.69
N ILE A 563 10.28 -5.44 21.28
CA ILE A 563 8.99 -6.13 21.32
C ILE A 563 7.93 -5.30 22.05
N ALA A 564 8.27 -4.78 23.24
CA ALA A 564 7.38 -3.95 24.03
C ALA A 564 7.07 -2.63 23.31
N ALA A 565 8.10 -1.94 22.81
CA ALA A 565 7.95 -0.69 22.06
C ALA A 565 7.05 -0.85 20.82
N TYR A 566 7.18 -1.96 20.09
CA TYR A 566 6.33 -2.26 18.94
C TYR A 566 4.86 -2.45 19.35
N LEU A 567 4.60 -3.17 20.45
CA LEU A 567 3.25 -3.34 20.99
C LEU A 567 2.65 -1.98 21.41
N HIS A 568 3.38 -1.21 22.22
CA HIS A 568 2.89 0.04 22.81
C HIS A 568 2.58 1.08 21.74
N ALA A 569 3.37 1.13 20.67
CA ALA A 569 3.14 2.01 19.53
C ALA A 569 1.79 1.77 18.82
N TYR A 570 1.23 0.56 18.89
CA TYR A 570 0.03 0.20 18.14
C TYR A 570 -1.19 -0.18 19.01
N ALA A 571 -0.97 -0.73 20.21
CA ALA A 571 -2.00 -1.39 21.02
C ALA A 571 -3.21 -0.50 21.28
N SER A 572 -3.01 0.74 21.72
CA SER A 572 -4.09 1.70 21.99
C SER A 572 -4.98 1.94 20.77
N THR A 573 -4.35 2.21 19.61
CA THR A 573 -5.08 2.49 18.36
C THR A 573 -5.83 1.26 17.85
N LEU A 574 -5.23 0.08 17.96
CA LEU A 574 -5.83 -1.17 17.50
C LEU A 574 -6.98 -1.61 18.39
N ARG A 575 -6.83 -1.54 19.73
CA ARG A 575 -7.88 -1.92 20.69
C ARG A 575 -9.14 -1.06 20.54
N ALA A 576 -8.99 0.19 20.12
CA ALA A 576 -10.12 1.07 19.82
C ALA A 576 -10.89 0.69 18.52
N ASN A 577 -10.34 -0.17 17.67
CA ASN A 577 -10.94 -0.56 16.40
C ASN A 577 -11.58 -1.96 16.46
N ARG A 578 -12.91 -2.03 16.37
CA ARG A 578 -13.69 -3.27 16.51
C ARG A 578 -13.29 -4.39 15.55
N ASP A 579 -12.79 -4.08 14.36
CA ASP A 579 -12.44 -5.08 13.32
C ASP A 579 -11.09 -5.76 13.59
N ILE A 580 -10.20 -5.12 14.37
CA ILE A 580 -8.79 -5.50 14.52
C ILE A 580 -8.28 -5.43 15.97
N LYS A 581 -9.19 -5.24 16.93
CA LYS A 581 -8.89 -5.10 18.37
C LYS A 581 -8.18 -6.31 18.98
N GLN A 582 -8.29 -7.47 18.33
CA GLN A 582 -7.67 -8.73 18.74
C GLN A 582 -6.18 -8.81 18.42
N LEU A 583 -5.67 -8.01 17.47
CA LEU A 583 -4.27 -8.11 17.01
C LEU A 583 -3.23 -7.93 18.13
N PRO A 584 -3.38 -6.96 19.06
CA PRO A 584 -2.44 -6.84 20.18
C PRO A 584 -2.41 -8.08 21.08
N ASP A 585 -3.56 -8.70 21.34
CA ASP A 585 -3.64 -9.86 22.23
C ASP A 585 -3.10 -11.13 21.52
N GLU A 586 -3.33 -11.27 20.21
CA GLU A 586 -2.67 -12.28 19.38
C GLU A 586 -1.14 -12.12 19.37
N TYR A 587 -0.66 -10.88 19.31
CA TYR A 587 0.77 -10.57 19.40
C TYR A 587 1.36 -10.93 20.76
N ILE A 588 0.72 -10.52 21.86
CA ILE A 588 1.15 -10.85 23.24
C ILE A 588 1.23 -12.37 23.42
N LYS A 589 0.14 -13.07 23.08
CA LYS A 589 0.11 -14.53 23.14
C LYS A 589 1.25 -15.14 22.33
N LYS A 590 1.52 -14.61 21.13
CA LYS A 590 2.58 -15.16 20.30
C LYS A 590 3.98 -14.95 20.89
N VAL A 591 4.21 -13.83 21.57
CA VAL A 591 5.46 -13.55 22.28
C VAL A 591 5.63 -14.49 23.47
N GLU A 592 4.58 -14.74 24.25
CA GLU A 592 4.60 -15.67 25.40
C GLU A 592 4.86 -17.14 24.99
N GLU A 593 4.55 -17.51 23.75
CA GLU A 593 4.83 -18.84 23.19
C GLU A 593 6.27 -19.01 22.68
N LEU A 594 7.07 -17.93 22.62
CA LEU A 594 8.43 -18.00 22.06
C LEU A 594 9.40 -18.69 23.01
N GLU A 595 10.32 -19.46 22.43
CA GLU A 595 11.40 -20.08 23.19
C GLU A 595 12.38 -19.01 23.71
N PRO A 596 12.98 -19.17 24.91
CA PRO A 596 13.91 -18.17 25.49
C PRO A 596 15.08 -17.79 24.57
N ASP A 597 15.50 -18.67 23.67
CA ASP A 597 16.54 -18.39 22.68
C ASP A 597 16.18 -17.27 21.68
N PHE A 598 14.90 -16.88 21.60
CA PHE A 598 14.42 -15.79 20.74
C PHE A 598 14.15 -14.48 21.50
N THR A 599 13.83 -14.53 22.79
CA THR A 599 13.36 -13.36 23.56
C THR A 599 14.01 -13.18 24.93
N GLY A 600 14.74 -14.17 25.43
CA GLY A 600 15.04 -14.30 26.84
C GLY A 600 13.75 -14.43 27.68
N GLU A 601 13.88 -14.26 28.99
CA GLU A 601 12.72 -14.11 29.87
C GLU A 601 12.15 -12.70 29.74
N MET A 602 10.95 -12.57 29.17
CA MET A 602 10.26 -11.28 29.07
C MET A 602 9.99 -10.70 30.47
N PRO A 603 10.22 -9.39 30.70
CA PRO A 603 9.92 -8.76 31.99
C PRO A 603 8.45 -8.92 32.40
N VAL A 604 8.20 -9.04 33.71
CA VAL A 604 6.83 -9.07 34.23
C VAL A 604 6.10 -7.80 33.82
N ASN A 605 4.88 -7.95 33.30
CA ASN A 605 4.04 -6.84 32.82
C ASN A 605 4.62 -6.04 31.64
N TRP A 606 5.51 -6.61 30.82
CA TRP A 606 6.05 -5.96 29.61
C TRP A 606 4.98 -5.43 28.63
N GLN A 607 3.76 -5.95 28.72
CA GLN A 607 2.60 -5.58 27.91
C GLN A 607 1.82 -4.35 28.42
N LEU A 608 2.18 -3.84 29.60
CA LEU A 608 1.59 -2.65 30.20
C LEU A 608 2.47 -1.43 29.89
N ASP A 609 1.82 -0.34 29.47
CA ASP A 609 2.47 0.96 29.21
C ASP A 609 2.92 1.67 30.49
#